data_AF-A0A1C4VL54-F1
#
_entry.id   AF-A0A1C4VL54-F1
#
_cell.length_a   1.000
_cell.length_b   1.000
_cell.length_c   1.000
_cell.angle_alpha   90.00
_cell.angle_beta   90.00
_cell.angle_gamma   90.00
#
_symmetry.space_group_name_H-M   'P 1'
#
loop_
_entity.id
_entity.type
_entity.pdbx_description
1 polymer ?
#
loop_
_entity_poly.entity_id
_entity_poly.type
_entity_poly.pdbx_seq_one_letter_code
_entity_poly.pdbx_strand_id
1 'polypeptide(L)'
;MPLSASQLLTKALHLLDRGDIEGGETLLRQAAGSSAETADSVTAVTALCCLGELLVQQGRRTEAVETLRSCLAVPLPDDLAEVCAAERATARQHLADLA
;
A
#
# COMPACT_ATOMS: atom_id res chain seq x y z
N MET A 1 -1.84 3.93 23.53
CA MET A 1 -1.44 4.68 22.33
C MET A 1 -1.79 3.80 21.14
N PRO A 2 -2.66 4.25 20.21
CA PRO A 2 -2.84 3.54 18.95
C PRO A 2 -1.51 3.46 18.18
N LEU A 3 -1.31 2.39 17.40
CA LEU A 3 -0.14 2.26 16.54
C LEU A 3 -0.18 3.34 15.47
N SER A 4 0.97 3.93 15.13
CA SER A 4 1.07 4.84 13.99
C SER A 4 0.93 4.08 12.67
N ALA A 5 0.59 4.79 11.60
CA ALA A 5 0.48 4.21 10.26
C ALA A 5 1.77 3.45 9.86
N SER A 6 2.95 4.03 10.11
CA SER A 6 4.24 3.41 9.82
C SER A 6 4.51 2.14 10.67
N GLN A 7 4.06 2.12 11.92
CA GLN A 7 4.15 0.92 12.77
C GLN A 7 3.22 -0.19 12.26
N LEU A 8 2.01 0.17 11.82
CA LEU A 8 1.06 -0.76 11.20
C LEU A 8 1.66 -1.35 9.92
N LEU A 9 2.25 -0.52 9.06
CA LEU A 9 2.93 -0.96 7.84
C LEU A 9 4.07 -1.93 8.15
N THR A 10 4.99 -1.56 9.05
CA THR A 10 6.12 -2.42 9.43
C THR A 10 5.65 -3.78 9.95
N LYS A 11 4.61 -3.79 10.80
CA LYS A 11 4.05 -5.03 11.33
C LYS A 11 3.35 -5.85 10.24
N ALA A 12 2.68 -5.20 9.29
CA ALA A 12 2.03 -5.86 8.16
C ALA A 12 3.05 -6.63 7.33
N LEU A 13 4.14 -5.98 6.93
CA LEU A 13 5.22 -6.60 6.16
C LEU A 13 5.81 -7.81 6.90
N HIS A 14 6.04 -7.68 8.20
CA HIS A 14 6.54 -8.78 9.03
C HIS A 14 5.58 -9.98 9.12
N LEU A 15 4.26 -9.75 9.07
CA LEU A 15 3.27 -10.84 9.00
C LEU A 15 3.29 -11.52 7.64
N LEU A 16 3.37 -10.74 6.56
CA LEU A 16 3.48 -11.26 5.19
C LEU A 16 4.73 -12.12 5.00
N ASP A 17 5.89 -11.66 5.52
CA ASP A 17 7.15 -12.43 5.49
C ASP A 17 7.04 -13.78 6.22
N ARG A 18 6.14 -13.87 7.20
CA ARG A 18 5.85 -15.11 7.95
C ARG A 18 4.75 -15.96 7.32
N GLY A 19 4.18 -15.53 6.20
CA GLY A 19 3.07 -16.19 5.52
C GLY A 19 1.70 -15.94 6.15
N ASP A 20 1.58 -15.06 7.14
CA ASP A 20 0.28 -14.61 7.68
C ASP A 20 -0.31 -13.55 6.75
N ILE A 21 -0.88 -14.04 5.65
CA ILE A 21 -1.42 -13.21 4.58
C ILE A 21 -2.63 -12.39 5.06
N GLU A 22 -3.55 -13.00 5.81
CA GLU A 22 -4.76 -12.36 6.28
C GLU A 22 -4.46 -11.26 7.31
N GLY A 23 -3.55 -11.54 8.25
CA GLY A 23 -3.06 -10.57 9.22
C GLY A 23 -2.32 -9.41 8.55
N GLY A 24 -1.45 -9.70 7.59
CA GLY A 24 -0.73 -8.70 6.81
C GLY A 24 -1.67 -7.78 6.03
N GLU A 25 -2.63 -8.35 5.31
CA GLU A 25 -3.63 -7.61 4.54
C GLU A 25 -4.46 -6.66 5.42
N THR A 26 -4.89 -7.16 6.59
CA THR A 26 -5.65 -6.37 7.56
C THR A 26 -4.86 -5.15 8.03
N LEU A 27 -3.57 -5.33 8.35
CA LEU A 27 -2.71 -4.25 8.82
C LEU A 27 -2.35 -3.27 7.70
N LEU A 28 -2.18 -3.73 6.45
CA LEU A 28 -1.99 -2.83 5.31
C LEU A 28 -3.18 -1.89 5.10
N ARG A 29 -4.42 -2.41 5.20
CA ARG A 29 -5.62 -1.56 5.14
C ARG A 29 -5.68 -0.53 6.27
N GLN A 30 -5.34 -0.95 7.48
CA GLN A 30 -5.29 -0.03 8.63
C GLN A 30 -4.19 1.03 8.46
N ALA A 31 -3.02 0.67 7.94
CA ALA A 31 -1.93 1.60 7.68
C ALA A 31 -2.34 2.64 6.61
N ALA A 32 -2.99 2.20 5.53
CA ALA A 32 -3.50 3.10 4.49
C ALA A 32 -4.60 4.04 5.01
N GLY A 33 -5.52 3.53 5.85
CA GLY A 33 -6.56 4.36 6.47
C GLY A 33 -5.99 5.38 7.46
N SER A 34 -5.10 4.94 8.35
CA SER A 34 -4.50 5.80 9.38
C SER A 34 -3.58 6.86 8.78
N SER A 35 -2.84 6.54 7.71
CA SER A 35 -1.96 7.51 7.04
C SER A 35 -2.73 8.63 6.34
N ALA A 36 -3.94 8.36 5.85
CA ALA A 36 -4.82 9.39 5.31
C ALA A 36 -5.27 10.40 6.38
N GLU A 37 -5.46 9.97 7.62
CA GLU A 37 -5.82 10.84 8.75
C GLU A 37 -4.64 11.69 9.24
N THR A 38 -3.42 11.14 9.18
CA THR A 38 -2.20 11.79 9.69
C THR A 38 -1.39 12.53 8.61
N ALA A 39 -1.90 12.62 7.38
CA ALA A 39 -1.19 13.18 6.22
C ALA A 39 0.20 12.56 5.96
N ASP A 40 0.35 11.26 6.27
CA ASP A 40 1.58 10.51 6.02
C ASP A 40 1.52 9.88 4.62
N SER A 41 1.76 10.70 3.60
CA SER A 41 1.63 10.27 2.21
C SER A 41 2.59 9.16 1.82
N VAL A 42 3.78 9.08 2.44
CA VAL A 42 4.76 8.02 2.15
C VAL A 42 4.22 6.68 2.62
N THR A 43 3.79 6.59 3.88
CA THR A 43 3.19 5.35 4.41
C THR A 43 1.94 4.97 3.64
N ALA A 44 1.10 5.94 3.25
CA ALA A 44 -0.09 5.68 2.45
C ALA A 44 0.26 5.02 1.11
N VAL A 45 1.23 5.57 0.38
CA VAL A 45 1.66 5.03 -0.91
C VAL A 45 2.25 3.62 -0.76
N THR A 46 3.15 3.42 0.19
CA THR A 46 3.77 2.10 0.41
C THR A 46 2.73 1.07 0.82
N ALA A 47 1.84 1.39 1.76
CA ALA A 47 0.79 0.47 2.22
C ALA A 47 -0.17 0.08 1.08
N LEU A 48 -0.60 1.05 0.26
CA LEU A 48 -1.47 0.80 -0.89
C LEU A 48 -0.77 0.00 -2.00
N CYS A 49 0.51 0.26 -2.25
CA CYS A 49 1.30 -0.54 -3.22
C CYS A 49 1.37 -2.00 -2.78
N CYS A 50 1.83 -2.26 -1.55
CA CYS A 50 1.94 -3.63 -1.02
C CYS A 50 0.58 -4.34 -0.98
N LEU A 51 -0.50 -3.62 -0.64
CA LEU A 51 -1.85 -4.20 -0.65
C LEU A 51 -2.28 -4.55 -2.07
N GLY A 52 -2.03 -3.67 -3.05
CA GLY A 52 -2.33 -3.93 -4.44
C GLY A 52 -1.58 -5.16 -4.98
N GLU A 53 -0.28 -5.27 -4.70
CA GLU A 53 0.54 -6.44 -5.06
C GLU A 53 0.00 -7.73 -4.45
N LEU A 54 -0.35 -7.69 -3.15
CA LEU A 54 -0.91 -8.84 -2.46
C LEU A 54 -2.25 -9.27 -3.09
N LEU A 55 -3.12 -8.33 -3.42
CA LEU A 55 -4.40 -8.61 -4.06
C LEU A 55 -4.22 -9.22 -5.47
N VAL A 56 -3.20 -8.79 -6.22
CA VAL A 56 -2.82 -9.44 -7.50
C VAL A 56 -2.43 -10.89 -7.27
N GLN A 57 -1.58 -11.17 -6.28
CA GLN A 57 -1.13 -12.53 -5.96
C GLN A 57 -2.29 -13.44 -5.54
N GLN A 58 -3.30 -12.89 -4.86
CA GLN A 58 -4.52 -13.60 -4.48
C GLN A 58 -5.55 -13.73 -5.63
N GLY A 59 -5.28 -13.16 -6.81
CA GLY A 59 -6.21 -13.18 -7.95
C GLY A 59 -7.41 -12.22 -7.80
N ARG A 60 -7.40 -11.33 -6.81
CA ARG A 60 -8.46 -10.35 -6.53
C ARG A 60 -8.30 -9.11 -7.40
N ARG A 61 -8.38 -9.31 -8.72
CA ARG A 61 -8.05 -8.30 -9.74
C ARG A 61 -8.81 -6.97 -9.58
N THR A 62 -10.12 -7.01 -9.33
CA THR A 62 -10.93 -5.79 -9.20
C THR A 62 -10.46 -4.93 -8.04
N GLU A 63 -10.29 -5.53 -6.85
CA GLU A 63 -9.82 -4.82 -5.67
C GLU A 63 -8.36 -4.34 -5.83
N ALA A 64 -7.52 -5.15 -6.48
CA ALA A 64 -6.15 -4.77 -6.79
C ALA A 64 -6.11 -3.49 -7.66
N VAL A 65 -6.92 -3.45 -8.72
CA VAL A 65 -6.99 -2.28 -9.62
C VAL A 65 -7.43 -1.02 -8.87
N GLU A 66 -8.46 -1.10 -8.03
CA GLU A 66 -8.91 0.04 -7.21
C GLU A 66 -7.85 0.51 -6.23
N THR A 67 -7.16 -0.44 -5.58
CA THR A 67 -6.11 -0.15 -4.60
C THR A 67 -4.89 0.50 -5.27
N LEU A 68 -4.44 -0.03 -6.40
CA LEU A 68 -3.30 0.50 -7.15
C LEU A 68 -3.59 1.88 -7.76
N ARG A 69 -4.83 2.14 -8.19
CA ARG A 69 -5.25 3.50 -8.58
C ARG A 69 -5.23 4.46 -7.40
N SER A 70 -5.65 4.01 -6.23
CA SER A 70 -5.62 4.81 -5.00
C SER A 70 -4.18 5.14 -4.60
N CYS A 71 -3.24 4.20 -4.72
CA CYS A 71 -1.80 4.43 -4.54
C CYS A 71 -1.28 5.58 -5.41
N LEU A 72 -1.66 5.59 -6.70
CA LEU A 72 -1.25 6.64 -7.63
C LEU A 72 -1.93 8.00 -7.39
N ALA A 73 -3.10 7.99 -6.75
CA ALA A 73 -3.88 9.19 -6.46
C ALA A 73 -3.47 9.88 -5.15
N VAL A 74 -2.66 9.24 -4.28
CA VAL A 74 -2.19 9.86 -3.04
C VAL A 74 -1.40 11.14 -3.37
N PRO A 75 -1.78 12.32 -2.84
CA PRO A 75 -1.01 13.53 -3.03
C PRO A 75 0.38 13.39 -2.41
N LEU A 76 1.43 13.61 -3.20
CA LEU A 76 2.81 13.66 -2.72
C LEU A 76 3.36 15.07 -2.97
N PRO A 77 3.94 15.70 -1.94
CA PRO A 77 4.86 16.82 -2.12
C PRO A 77 5.99 16.46 -3.08
N ASP A 78 6.49 17.45 -3.84
CA ASP A 78 7.53 17.23 -4.85
C ASP A 78 8.81 16.62 -4.26
N ASP A 79 9.15 16.98 -3.02
CA ASP A 79 10.30 16.46 -2.27
C ASP A 79 10.14 15.00 -1.84
N LEU A 80 8.91 14.48 -1.81
CA LEU A 80 8.61 13.08 -1.48
C LEU A 80 8.27 12.24 -2.71
N ALA A 81 8.14 12.86 -3.89
CA ALA A 81 7.81 12.16 -5.13
C ALA A 81 8.88 11.13 -5.54
N GLU A 82 10.15 11.44 -5.31
CA GLU A 82 11.27 10.52 -5.57
C GLU A 82 11.29 9.35 -4.58
N VAL A 83 10.92 9.59 -3.32
CA VAL A 83 10.89 8.56 -2.27
C VAL A 83 9.92 7.44 -2.65
N CYS A 84 8.75 7.80 -3.19
CA CYS A 84 7.72 6.84 -3.57
C CYS A 84 7.72 6.50 -5.08
N ALA A 85 8.79 6.83 -5.79
CA ALA A 85 8.85 6.63 -7.24
C ALA A 85 8.80 5.14 -7.61
N ALA A 86 9.45 4.29 -6.81
CA ALA A 86 9.48 2.85 -7.00
C ALA A 86 8.09 2.23 -6.86
N GLU A 87 7.39 2.52 -5.76
CA GLU A 87 6.04 2.04 -5.48
C GLU A 87 5.05 2.49 -6.56
N ARG A 88 5.17 3.74 -7.01
CA ARG A 88 4.33 4.25 -8.09
C ARG A 88 4.66 3.61 -9.44
N ALA A 89 5.91 3.25 -9.71
CA ALA A 89 6.28 2.50 -10.90
C ALA A 89 5.69 1.09 -10.86
N THR A 90 5.84 0.38 -9.73
CA THR A 90 5.26 -0.93 -9.47
C THR A 90 3.74 -0.92 -9.65
N ALA A 91 3.07 0.09 -9.08
CA ALA A 91 1.62 0.20 -9.21
C ALA A 91 1.15 0.41 -10.65
N ARG A 92 1.88 1.21 -11.45
CA ARG A 92 1.59 1.37 -12.89
C ARG A 92 1.81 0.08 -13.66
N GLN A 93 2.88 -0.65 -13.36
CA GLN A 93 3.18 -1.91 -14.03
C GLN A 93 2.07 -2.92 -13.79
N HIS A 94 1.69 -3.13 -12.52
CA HIS A 94 0.59 -4.05 -12.20
C HIS A 94 -0.73 -3.61 -12.83
N LEU A 95 -1.06 -2.32 -12.85
CA LEU A 95 -2.26 -1.85 -13.53
C LEU A 95 -2.23 -2.14 -15.05
N ALA A 96 -1.07 -2.05 -15.69
CA ALA A 96 -0.92 -2.40 -17.10
C ALA A 96 -1.11 -3.91 -17.33
N ASP A 97 -0.58 -4.75 -16.44
CA ASP A 97 -0.72 -6.21 -16.51
C ASP A 97 -2.15 -6.69 -16.21
N LEU A 98 -2.92 -5.87 -15.47
CA LEU A 98 -4.32 -6.08 -15.13
C LEU A 98 -5.30 -5.36 -16.07
N ALA A 99 -4.85 -4.74 -17.16
CA ALA A 99 -5.71 -4.20 -18.22
C ALA A 99 -6.14 -5.30 -19.20
#